data_AF-A0A7S0Q8T8-F1
#
_entry.id   AF-A0A7S0Q8T8-F1
#
_cell.length_a   1.000
_cell.length_b   1.000
_cell.length_c   1.000
_cell.angle_alpha   90.00
_cell.angle_beta   90.00
_cell.angle_gamma   90.00
#
_symmetry.space_group_name_H-M   'P 1'
#
loop_
_entity.id
_entity.type
_entity.pdbx_description
1 polymer ?
#
loop_
_entity_poly.entity_id
_entity_poly.type
_entity_poly.pdbx_seq_one_letter_code
_entity_poly.pdbx_strand_id
1 'polypeptide(L)'
;KNVDLTQVHYLSGPIAVSSAEPGDLLKVELLNLGPLQGDEWGFTGTFHKDNGGGFLTDHYPEATKACWDFQGVYCCSRHIPGVRFAGLIHPGLIGTAPSAELLAMWNER
;
A
#
# COMPACT_ATOMS: atom_id res chain seq x y z
N LYS A 1 5.66 -13.33 13.55
CA LYS A 1 5.66 -12.03 14.25
C LYS A 1 6.90 -11.20 13.85
N ASN A 2 7.36 -11.31 12.60
CA ASN A 2 8.78 -11.06 12.30
C ASN A 2 9.01 -9.82 11.43
N VAL A 3 7.96 -9.24 10.86
CA VAL A 3 8.08 -7.98 10.11
C VAL A 3 8.04 -6.82 11.10
N ASP A 4 8.99 -5.91 10.95
CA ASP A 4 9.07 -4.66 11.69
C ASP A 4 8.19 -3.61 11.01
N LEU A 5 7.06 -3.30 11.65
CA LEU A 5 6.07 -2.36 11.11
C LEU A 5 6.46 -0.89 11.28
N THR A 6 7.59 -0.59 11.95
CA THR A 6 8.08 0.80 12.06
C THR A 6 8.76 1.28 10.78
N GLN A 7 9.13 0.37 9.87
CA GLN A 7 9.84 0.68 8.63
C GLN A 7 8.92 1.07 7.47
N VAL A 8 7.66 0.63 7.49
CA VAL A 8 6.72 0.92 6.41
C VAL A 8 6.21 2.36 6.51
N HIS A 9 6.00 3.09 5.42
CA HIS A 9 6.04 2.67 4.01
C HIS A 9 7.20 3.37 3.29
N TYR A 10 8.01 2.62 2.53
CA TYR A 10 9.05 3.20 1.68
C TYR A 10 8.43 3.88 0.46
N LEU A 11 8.44 5.21 0.43
CA LEU A 11 7.89 6.01 -0.67
C LEU A 11 8.99 6.43 -1.66
N SER A 12 8.69 6.41 -2.95
CA SER A 12 9.57 7.00 -3.98
C SER A 12 9.34 8.50 -4.04
N GLY A 13 10.39 9.29 -3.84
CA GLY A 13 10.34 10.75 -3.81
C GLY A 13 11.21 11.34 -2.70
N PRO A 14 10.94 12.59 -2.26
CA PRO A 14 9.92 13.50 -2.80
C PRO A 14 10.26 13.98 -4.22
N ILE A 15 9.24 14.19 -5.05
CA ILE A 15 9.38 14.77 -6.39
C ILE A 15 9.03 16.26 -6.30
N ALA A 16 9.97 17.13 -6.67
CA ALA A 16 9.76 18.57 -6.64
C ALA A 16 9.06 19.06 -7.92
N VAL A 17 8.04 19.90 -7.75
CA VAL A 17 7.40 20.65 -8.85
C VAL A 17 7.77 22.11 -8.67
N SER A 18 8.67 22.62 -9.51
CA SER A 18 9.40 23.87 -9.28
C SER A 18 8.53 25.12 -9.13
N SER A 19 7.31 25.11 -9.68
CA SER A 19 6.38 26.26 -9.63
C SER A 19 5.29 26.11 -8.57
N ALA A 20 5.28 25.02 -7.80
CA ALA A 20 4.21 24.76 -6.83
C ALA A 20 4.48 25.51 -5.51
N GLU A 21 3.46 26.18 -4.99
CA GLU A 21 3.51 26.95 -3.75
C GLU A 21 2.46 26.47 -2.72
N PRO A 22 2.63 26.75 -1.41
CA PRO A 22 1.60 26.46 -0.41
C PRO A 22 0.24 27.11 -0.76
N GLY A 23 -0.80 26.29 -0.81
CA GLY A 23 -2.14 26.72 -1.20
C GLY A 23 -2.56 26.27 -2.61
N ASP A 24 -1.61 25.84 -3.44
CA ASP A 24 -1.90 25.25 -4.75
C ASP A 24 -2.55 23.87 -4.65
N LEU A 25 -3.19 23.46 -5.74
CA LEU A 25 -3.61 22.09 -5.98
C LEU A 25 -2.71 21.42 -7.00
N LEU A 26 -2.08 20.30 -6.62
CA LEU A 26 -1.32 19.48 -7.55
C LEU A 26 -2.26 18.49 -8.26
N LYS A 27 -2.56 18.74 -9.54
CA LYS A 27 -3.27 17.78 -10.39
C LYS A 27 -2.29 16.68 -10.83
N VAL A 28 -2.56 15.44 -10.42
CA VAL A 28 -1.83 14.24 -10.86
C VAL A 28 -2.74 13.38 -11.72
N GLU A 29 -2.27 13.03 -12.91
CA GLU A 29 -2.93 12.07 -13.79
C GLU A 29 -2.12 10.77 -13.81
N LEU A 30 -2.73 9.68 -13.35
CA LEU A 30 -2.11 8.36 -13.33
C LEU A 30 -2.32 7.68 -14.68
N LEU A 31 -1.34 7.82 -15.57
CA LEU A 31 -1.46 7.34 -16.96
C LEU A 31 -1.42 5.82 -17.07
N ASN A 32 -0.59 5.15 -16.26
CA ASN A 32 -0.49 3.69 -16.22
C ASN A 32 0.19 3.24 -14.93
N LEU A 33 -0.11 2.01 -14.50
CA LEU A 33 0.45 1.36 -13.33
C LEU A 33 0.57 -0.15 -13.59
N GLY A 34 1.59 -0.78 -13.02
CA GLY A 34 1.78 -2.22 -13.14
C GLY A 34 2.90 -2.75 -12.26
N PRO A 35 3.05 -4.07 -12.15
CA PRO A 35 4.18 -4.70 -11.48
C PRO A 35 5.48 -4.46 -12.25
N LEU A 36 6.61 -4.72 -11.59
CA LEU A 36 7.90 -4.80 -12.27
C LEU A 36 7.96 -6.07 -13.12
N GLN A 37 8.63 -5.98 -14.27
CA GLN A 37 8.81 -7.12 -15.16
C GLN A 37 9.67 -8.19 -14.47
N GLY A 38 9.17 -9.42 -14.41
CA GLY A 38 9.78 -10.54 -13.70
C GLY A 38 9.33 -10.69 -12.23
N ASP A 39 8.62 -9.69 -11.70
CA ASP A 39 8.04 -9.68 -10.35
C ASP A 39 6.52 -9.56 -10.41
N GLU A 40 5.88 -10.26 -11.34
CA GLU A 40 4.42 -10.28 -11.54
C GLU A 40 3.69 -11.10 -10.46
N TRP A 41 3.93 -10.76 -9.18
CA TRP A 41 3.26 -11.36 -8.04
C TRP A 41 3.11 -10.36 -6.88
N GLY A 42 2.19 -10.64 -5.97
CA GLY A 42 1.96 -9.84 -4.77
C GLY A 42 1.46 -10.69 -3.61
N PHE A 43 1.13 -10.05 -2.49
CA PHE A 43 0.62 -10.75 -1.32
C PHE A 43 -0.52 -10.01 -0.64
N THR A 44 -1.37 -10.78 0.03
CA THR A 44 -2.28 -10.31 1.07
C THR A 44 -1.91 -11.06 2.34
N GLY A 45 -1.95 -10.38 3.48
CA GLY A 45 -1.73 -11.03 4.76
C GLY A 45 -2.57 -10.40 5.85
N THR A 46 -2.83 -11.19 6.88
CA THR A 46 -3.29 -10.68 8.17
C THR A 46 -2.10 -10.66 9.11
N PHE A 47 -1.93 -9.58 9.85
CA PHE A 47 -0.91 -9.55 10.89
C PHE A 47 -1.38 -10.35 12.10
N HIS A 48 -0.41 -10.85 12.87
CA HIS A 48 -0.69 -11.44 14.16
C HIS A 48 -1.25 -10.36 15.11
N LYS A 49 -2.17 -10.73 16.01
CA LYS A 49 -2.80 -9.81 16.97
C LYS A 49 -1.82 -8.90 17.73
N ASP A 50 -0.74 -9.49 18.25
CA ASP A 50 0.31 -8.79 19.00
C ASP A 50 1.33 -8.03 18.11
N ASN A 51 1.18 -8.00 16.78
CA ASN A 51 2.15 -7.36 15.88
C ASN A 51 1.46 -6.75 14.66
N GLY A 52 0.64 -5.74 14.89
CA GLY A 52 -0.10 -4.98 13.88
C GLY A 52 -1.61 -5.23 13.90
N GLY A 53 -2.03 -6.47 14.10
CA GLY A 53 -3.46 -6.85 14.11
C GLY A 53 -4.18 -6.50 12.80
N GLY A 54 -5.45 -6.15 12.92
CA GLY A 54 -6.38 -5.97 11.81
C GLY A 54 -7.84 -6.00 12.27
N PHE A 55 -8.76 -5.73 11.36
CA PHE A 55 -10.17 -5.54 11.71
C PHE A 55 -10.85 -6.77 12.36
N LEU A 56 -10.49 -7.98 11.94
CA LEU A 56 -11.09 -9.24 12.43
C LEU A 56 -10.14 -10.05 13.34
N THR A 57 -9.23 -9.37 14.03
CA THR A 57 -8.15 -10.02 14.81
C THR A 57 -8.65 -10.94 15.91
N ASP A 58 -9.80 -10.63 16.53
CA ASP A 58 -10.37 -11.48 17.59
C ASP A 58 -10.83 -12.85 17.06
N HIS A 59 -11.16 -12.94 15.77
CA HIS A 59 -11.54 -14.18 15.10
C HIS A 59 -10.34 -14.88 14.45
N TYR A 60 -9.38 -14.11 13.93
CA TYR A 60 -8.20 -14.61 13.22
C TYR A 60 -6.93 -14.01 13.83
N PRO A 61 -6.51 -14.48 15.03
CA PRO A 61 -5.41 -13.85 15.78
C PRO A 61 -4.02 -14.17 15.23
N GLU A 62 -3.92 -15.24 14.43
CA GLU A 62 -2.66 -15.70 13.85
C GLU A 62 -2.34 -14.97 12.54
N ALA A 63 -1.05 -14.79 12.28
CA ALA A 63 -0.61 -14.22 11.01
C ALA A 63 -0.87 -15.20 9.86
N THR A 64 -1.40 -14.68 8.74
CA THR A 64 -1.64 -15.46 7.52
C THR A 64 -1.09 -14.76 6.29
N LYS A 65 -0.92 -15.50 5.19
CA LYS A 65 -0.48 -14.95 3.92
C LYS A 65 -1.06 -15.73 2.75
N ALA A 66 -1.57 -15.00 1.76
CA ALA A 66 -1.86 -15.50 0.43
C ALA A 66 -0.97 -14.76 -0.58
N CYS A 67 -0.29 -15.50 -1.45
CA CYS A 67 0.43 -14.96 -2.60
C CYS A 67 -0.45 -15.00 -3.84
N TRP A 68 -0.36 -13.95 -4.65
CA TRP A 68 -1.11 -13.75 -5.87
C TRP A 68 -0.16 -13.68 -7.05
N ASP A 69 -0.46 -14.41 -8.12
CA ASP A 69 0.25 -14.34 -9.39
C ASP A 69 -0.53 -13.42 -10.35
N PHE A 70 0.17 -12.51 -11.02
CA PHE A 70 -0.43 -11.54 -11.95
C PHE A 70 -0.29 -12.02 -13.40
N GLN A 71 -1.39 -12.00 -14.13
CA GLN A 71 -1.52 -12.50 -15.50
C GLN A 71 -2.18 -11.42 -16.38
N GLY A 72 -1.36 -10.46 -16.84
CA GLY A 72 -1.86 -9.23 -17.45
C GLY A 72 -2.67 -8.43 -16.42
N VAL A 73 -3.92 -8.11 -16.75
CA VAL A 73 -4.82 -7.37 -15.85
C VAL A 73 -5.51 -8.25 -14.80
N TYR A 74 -5.31 -9.57 -14.82
CA TYR A 74 -5.96 -10.49 -13.91
C TYR A 74 -5.00 -11.02 -12.85
N CYS A 75 -5.53 -11.52 -11.74
CA CYS A 75 -4.76 -12.27 -10.75
C CYS A 75 -5.51 -13.51 -10.24
N CYS A 76 -4.75 -14.46 -9.72
CA CYS A 76 -5.24 -15.64 -9.01
C CYS A 76 -4.26 -16.02 -7.88
N SER A 77 -4.68 -16.90 -6.98
CA SER A 77 -3.85 -17.34 -5.85
C SER A 77 -3.93 -18.86 -5.72
N ARG A 78 -2.77 -19.51 -5.60
CA ARG A 78 -2.68 -20.95 -5.28
C ARG A 78 -3.31 -21.30 -3.92
N HIS A 79 -3.51 -20.32 -3.05
CA HIS A 79 -4.10 -20.52 -1.72
C HIS A 79 -5.64 -20.39 -1.74
N ILE A 80 -6.22 -19.84 -2.82
CA ILE A 80 -7.66 -19.58 -2.94
C ILE A 80 -8.12 -20.13 -4.31
N PRO A 81 -8.38 -21.43 -4.41
CA PRO A 81 -8.71 -22.08 -5.67
C PRO A 81 -10.06 -21.58 -6.22
N GLY A 82 -10.17 -21.53 -7.55
CA GLY A 82 -11.39 -21.10 -8.24
C GLY A 82 -11.61 -19.59 -8.31
N VAL A 83 -10.70 -18.79 -7.73
CA VAL A 83 -10.79 -17.32 -7.76
C VAL A 83 -9.84 -16.74 -8.79
N ARG A 84 -10.41 -15.97 -9.73
CA ARG A 84 -9.68 -15.15 -10.70
C ARG A 84 -10.47 -13.88 -10.96
N PHE A 85 -9.84 -12.72 -10.88
CA PHE A 85 -10.50 -11.44 -11.08
C PHE A 85 -9.56 -10.42 -11.73
N ALA A 86 -10.15 -9.38 -12.33
CA ALA A 86 -9.39 -8.25 -12.87
C ALA A 86 -8.97 -7.31 -11.74
N GLY A 87 -7.71 -6.90 -11.73
CA GLY A 87 -7.16 -6.01 -10.73
C GLY A 87 -7.70 -4.60 -10.88
N LEU A 88 -8.06 -3.97 -9.75
CA LEU A 88 -8.23 -2.52 -9.65
C LEU A 88 -6.91 -1.92 -9.21
N ILE A 89 -5.99 -1.72 -10.14
CA ILE A 89 -4.61 -1.30 -9.85
C ILE A 89 -4.60 0.15 -9.40
N HIS A 90 -4.05 0.44 -8.21
CA HIS A 90 -4.00 1.77 -7.62
C HIS A 90 -2.81 1.91 -6.65
N PRO A 91 -2.28 3.13 -6.43
CA PRO A 91 -1.32 3.37 -5.36
C PRO A 91 -2.04 3.34 -4.00
N GLY A 92 -1.53 2.54 -3.05
CA GLY A 92 -2.05 2.54 -1.69
C GLY A 92 -1.76 3.84 -0.92
N LEU A 93 -0.66 4.53 -1.25
CA LEU A 93 -0.26 5.82 -0.68
C LEU A 93 0.29 6.74 -1.76
N ILE A 94 -0.23 7.96 -1.80
CA ILE A 94 0.25 9.08 -2.59
C ILE A 94 -0.16 10.39 -1.89
N GLY A 95 0.72 11.38 -1.87
CA GLY A 95 0.43 12.65 -1.21
C GLY A 95 1.58 13.65 -1.33
N THR A 96 1.34 14.86 -0.81
CA THR A 96 2.33 15.93 -0.73
C THR A 96 2.93 16.00 0.68
N ALA A 97 4.07 16.68 0.81
CA ALA A 97 4.63 16.96 2.13
C ALA A 97 3.66 17.83 2.95
N PRO A 98 3.48 17.56 4.26
CA PRO A 98 2.72 18.45 5.14
C PRO A 98 3.48 19.75 5.40
N SER A 99 2.77 20.82 5.78
CA SER A 99 3.42 21.97 6.40
C SER A 99 4.00 21.59 7.76
N ALA A 100 4.90 22.41 8.29
CA ALA A 100 5.44 22.21 9.64
C ALA A 100 4.33 22.27 10.70
N GLU A 101 3.34 23.15 10.58
CA GLU A 101 2.23 23.22 11.53
C GLU A 101 1.34 21.97 11.46
N LEU A 102 1.06 21.49 10.25
CA LEU A 102 0.23 20.30 10.04
C LEU A 102 0.90 19.05 10.63
N LEU A 103 2.22 18.92 10.44
CA LEU A 103 3.00 17.84 11.03
C LEU A 103 3.02 17.92 12.56
N ALA A 104 3.18 19.12 13.13
CA ALA A 104 3.15 19.32 14.58
C ALA A 104 1.79 18.88 15.17
N MET A 105 0.69 19.32 14.56
CA MET A 105 -0.66 18.92 14.94
C MET A 105 -0.87 17.40 14.87
N TRP A 106 -0.34 16.72 13.85
CA TRP A 106 -0.45 15.27 13.71
C TRP A 106 0.33 14.49 14.76
N ASN A 107 1.40 15.06 15.31
CA ASN A 107 2.21 14.44 16.36
C ASN A 107 1.61 14.64 17.75
N GLU A 108 0.81 15.70 17.97
CA GLU A 108 0.19 16.00 19.27
C GLU A 108 -1.10 15.20 19.54
N ARG A 109 -1.85 14.87 18.48
CA ARG A 109 -3.20 14.28 18.56
C ARG A 109 -3.28 12.87 19.15
#